data_AF-A0AAN0Z830-F1
#
_entry.id   AF-A0AAN0Z830-F1
#
_cell.length_a   1.000
_cell.length_b   1.000
_cell.length_c   1.000
_cell.angle_alpha   90.00
_cell.angle_beta   90.00
_cell.angle_gamma   90.00
#
_symmetry.space_group_name_H-M   'P 1'
#
loop_
_entity.id
_entity.type
_entity.pdbx_description
1 polymer ?
#
loop_
_entity_poly.entity_id
_entity_poly.type
_entity_poly.pdbx_seq_one_letter_code
_entity_poly.pdbx_strand_id
1 'polypeptide(L)'
;MSTISNDSPMRTGWSVVDKQGKELCSLVPRSTADDMKWFYMQSNPAYGNGLEIKRSEPKPMPAPIVFSPDIYKPMAVPTPPKLPDIEAGRERAHLRECIERCKVTLTALEAAKVAAERAREHLAGCEAELTRLRAADVAETASAGAQLADRLKAGQAAPPEPKLRTGRAAVLDAEARRDAALGACELLGADVTAATKAMEQAAHDAQLAADVVMRSELQQRIEQLVALREQMVPLRQFIDDALRCGMPIDISAAREALVIPDLHWSGDQDMHVRLHNYREALRQDADVQFEDQPTEVKQ
;
A
#
# COMPACT_ATOMS: atom_id res chain seq x y z
N MET A 1 -18.58 49.27 -47.33
CA MET A 1 -19.04 47.88 -47.16
C MET A 1 -18.01 46.98 -47.85
N SER A 2 -17.12 46.37 -47.08
CA SER A 2 -16.19 45.35 -47.58
C SER A 2 -16.66 44.01 -47.06
N THR A 3 -17.08 43.14 -47.98
CA THR A 3 -17.35 41.73 -47.72
C THR A 3 -16.05 41.04 -47.32
N ILE A 4 -15.94 40.66 -46.05
CA ILE A 4 -14.92 39.72 -45.59
C ILE A 4 -15.23 38.39 -46.29
N SER A 5 -14.38 37.98 -47.24
CA SER A 5 -14.51 36.65 -47.84
C SER A 5 -14.26 35.62 -46.74
N ASN A 6 -15.27 34.83 -46.44
CA ASN A 6 -15.22 33.75 -45.46
C ASN A 6 -14.63 32.47 -46.09
N ASP A 7 -13.61 32.62 -46.94
CA ASP A 7 -12.92 31.50 -47.57
C ASP A 7 -11.95 30.89 -46.56
N SER A 8 -12.44 29.85 -45.88
CA SER A 8 -11.57 28.99 -45.08
C SER A 8 -10.48 28.41 -45.99
N PRO A 9 -9.19 28.47 -45.61
CA PRO A 9 -8.12 27.97 -46.47
C PRO A 9 -8.34 26.48 -46.76
N MET A 10 -8.52 26.16 -48.03
CA MET A 10 -8.70 24.79 -48.52
C MET A 10 -7.32 24.19 -48.81
N ARG A 11 -7.05 23.00 -48.27
CA ARG A 11 -5.96 22.15 -48.74
C ARG A 11 -6.29 21.66 -50.13
N THR A 12 -5.42 21.96 -51.09
CA THR A 12 -5.46 21.43 -52.45
C THR A 12 -4.21 20.60 -52.68
N GLY A 13 -4.31 19.51 -53.43
CA GLY A 13 -3.16 18.68 -53.77
C GLY A 13 -3.48 17.65 -54.84
N TRP A 14 -2.65 16.62 -54.92
CA TRP A 14 -2.79 15.50 -55.81
C TRP A 14 -3.05 14.22 -55.01
N SER A 15 -3.85 13.33 -55.60
CA SER A 15 -4.17 12.01 -55.07
C SER A 15 -3.62 10.94 -56.01
N VAL A 16 -3.13 9.83 -55.45
CA VAL A 16 -2.88 8.59 -56.19
C VAL A 16 -4.12 7.71 -56.04
N VAL A 17 -4.74 7.35 -57.16
CA VAL A 17 -6.00 6.61 -57.21
C VAL A 17 -5.80 5.32 -57.99
N ASP A 18 -6.33 4.21 -57.50
CA ASP A 18 -6.31 2.95 -58.25
C ASP A 18 -7.40 2.87 -59.32
N LYS A 19 -7.39 1.79 -60.13
CA LYS A 19 -8.40 1.56 -61.18
C LYS A 19 -9.84 1.43 -60.66
N GLN A 20 -10.01 1.15 -59.37
CA GLN A 20 -11.30 0.98 -58.72
C GLN A 20 -11.80 2.31 -58.09
N GLY A 21 -11.02 3.39 -58.22
CA GLY A 21 -11.36 4.70 -57.69
C GLY A 21 -10.96 4.92 -56.23
N LYS A 22 -10.21 4.00 -55.61
CA LYS A 22 -9.75 4.14 -54.22
C LYS A 22 -8.54 5.06 -54.16
N GLU A 23 -8.63 6.12 -53.35
CA GLU A 23 -7.49 6.99 -53.04
C GLU A 23 -6.53 6.27 -52.09
N LEU A 24 -5.27 6.11 -52.51
CA LEU A 24 -4.19 5.55 -51.68
C LEU A 24 -3.48 6.64 -50.88
N CYS A 25 -3.38 7.83 -51.46
CA CYS A 25 -2.99 9.05 -50.78
C CYS A 25 -3.71 10.23 -51.43
N SER A 26 -3.94 11.31 -50.67
CA SER A 26 -4.58 12.53 -51.17
C SER A 26 -4.01 13.77 -50.52
N LEU A 27 -4.19 14.92 -51.18
CA LEU A 27 -3.76 16.24 -50.72
C LEU A 27 -2.25 16.38 -50.50
N VAL A 28 -1.46 15.66 -51.30
CA VAL A 28 0.02 15.76 -51.31
C VAL A 28 0.52 16.61 -52.49
N PRO A 29 1.74 17.16 -52.43
CA PRO A 29 2.37 17.77 -53.60
C PRO A 29 2.49 16.79 -54.77
N ARG A 30 2.52 17.31 -56.00
CA ARG A 30 2.56 16.46 -57.20
C ARG A 30 3.74 15.49 -57.21
N SER A 31 4.93 15.99 -56.88
CA SER A 31 6.16 15.19 -56.80
C SER A 31 6.00 14.03 -55.82
N THR A 32 5.44 14.29 -54.63
CA THR A 32 5.17 13.25 -53.64
C THR A 32 4.15 12.22 -54.13
N ALA A 33 3.12 12.64 -54.88
CA ALA A 33 2.18 11.69 -55.49
C ALA A 33 2.86 10.82 -56.56
N ASP A 34 3.75 11.39 -57.37
CA ASP A 34 4.53 10.65 -58.37
C ASP A 34 5.48 9.63 -57.68
N ASP A 35 6.16 10.03 -56.61
CA ASP A 35 7.02 9.14 -55.80
C ASP A 35 6.22 8.01 -55.13
N MET A 36 5.07 8.34 -54.53
CA MET A 36 4.19 7.35 -53.90
C MET A 36 3.61 6.38 -54.93
N LYS A 37 3.25 6.85 -56.13
CA LYS A 37 2.83 5.96 -57.22
C LYS A 37 3.94 4.97 -57.57
N TRP A 38 5.18 5.44 -57.73
CA TRP A 38 6.33 4.57 -57.99
C TRP A 38 6.55 3.56 -56.86
N PHE A 39 6.50 4.01 -55.61
CA PHE A 39 6.62 3.13 -54.44
C PHE A 39 5.53 2.04 -54.42
N TYR A 40 4.26 2.41 -54.62
CA TYR A 40 3.17 1.43 -54.63
C TYR A 40 3.31 0.43 -55.79
N MET A 41 3.71 0.88 -56.97
CA MET A 41 3.99 0.01 -58.12
C MET A 41 5.13 -0.99 -57.84
N GLN A 42 6.18 -0.57 -57.12
CA GLN A 42 7.29 -1.46 -56.75
C GLN A 42 6.90 -2.44 -55.64
N SER A 43 6.13 -1.98 -54.65
CA SER A 43 5.76 -2.77 -53.48
C SER A 43 4.70 -3.84 -53.75
N ASN A 44 3.85 -3.65 -54.77
CA ASN A 44 2.79 -4.58 -55.09
C ASN A 44 2.55 -4.65 -56.62
N PRO A 45 2.93 -5.76 -57.26
CA PRO A 45 2.77 -5.96 -58.71
C PRO A 45 1.33 -5.85 -59.20
N ALA A 46 0.33 -6.08 -58.33
CA ALA A 46 -1.08 -6.00 -58.68
C ALA A 46 -1.53 -4.58 -59.09
N TYR A 47 -0.82 -3.54 -58.63
CA TYR A 47 -1.13 -2.17 -59.01
C TYR A 47 -0.64 -1.80 -60.42
N GLY A 48 0.38 -2.49 -60.96
CA GLY A 48 0.89 -2.34 -62.33
C GLY A 48 0.91 -0.88 -62.85
N ASN A 49 0.57 -0.68 -64.13
CA ASN A 49 0.32 0.68 -64.69
C ASN A 49 -1.08 1.23 -64.33
N GLY A 50 -1.74 0.68 -63.31
CA GLY A 50 -3.13 0.97 -62.98
C GLY A 50 -3.37 2.13 -62.03
N LEU A 51 -2.31 2.75 -61.51
CA LEU A 51 -2.42 3.92 -60.65
C LEU A 51 -2.46 5.20 -61.47
N GLU A 52 -3.47 6.03 -61.23
CA GLU A 52 -3.64 7.34 -61.83
C GLU A 52 -3.41 8.43 -60.79
N ILE A 53 -2.78 9.52 -61.20
CA ILE A 53 -2.59 10.69 -60.33
C ILE A 53 -3.59 11.74 -60.75
N LYS A 54 -4.52 12.05 -59.86
CA LYS A 54 -5.61 13.00 -60.08
C LYS A 54 -5.49 14.17 -59.13
N ARG A 55 -6.11 15.29 -59.47
CA ARG A 55 -6.19 16.44 -58.56
C ARG A 55 -7.16 16.07 -57.44
N SER A 56 -6.73 16.20 -56.19
CA SER A 56 -7.57 15.92 -55.03
C SER A 56 -8.70 16.95 -54.93
N GLU A 57 -9.85 16.52 -54.42
CA GLU A 57 -10.90 17.43 -54.03
C GLU A 57 -10.43 18.33 -52.88
N PRO A 58 -10.63 19.66 -52.94
CA PRO A 58 -10.21 20.56 -51.88
C PRO A 58 -10.89 20.22 -50.55
N LYS A 59 -10.10 20.09 -49.47
CA LYS A 59 -10.64 19.86 -48.11
C LYS A 59 -10.26 21.02 -47.19
N PRO A 60 -11.12 21.43 -46.25
CA PRO A 60 -10.78 22.48 -45.29
C PRO A 60 -9.52 22.11 -44.48
N MET A 61 -8.62 23.06 -44.27
CA MET A 61 -7.45 22.84 -43.43
C MET A 61 -7.89 22.44 -42.01
N PRO A 62 -7.30 21.38 -41.41
CA PRO A 62 -7.54 21.09 -40.00
C PRO A 62 -7.06 22.27 -39.15
N ALA A 63 -7.79 22.58 -38.08
CA ALA A 63 -7.42 23.65 -37.17
C ALA A 63 -5.98 23.44 -36.65
N PRO A 64 -5.17 24.51 -36.53
CA PRO A 64 -3.82 24.39 -36.03
C PRO A 64 -3.84 23.75 -34.64
N ILE A 65 -3.03 22.71 -34.45
CA ILE A 65 -2.85 22.07 -33.15
C ILE A 65 -2.20 23.11 -32.25
N VAL A 66 -2.97 23.69 -31.34
CA VAL A 66 -2.45 24.54 -30.29
C VAL A 66 -1.74 23.62 -29.28
N PHE A 67 -0.40 23.65 -29.29
CA PHE A 67 0.39 22.99 -28.27
C PHE A 67 0.08 23.66 -26.91
N SER A 68 -0.66 22.98 -26.04
CA SER A 68 -0.82 23.42 -24.65
C SER A 68 0.39 22.92 -23.84
N PRO A 69 1.16 23.80 -23.17
CA PRO A 69 2.29 23.40 -22.33
C PRO A 69 1.89 22.58 -21.10
N ASP A 70 0.59 22.50 -20.78
CA ASP A 70 0.07 21.81 -19.59
C ASP A 70 0.25 20.29 -19.60
N ILE A 71 0.56 19.70 -20.75
CA ILE A 71 0.86 18.25 -20.86
C ILE A 71 2.23 17.90 -20.27
N TYR A 72 3.09 18.91 -20.07
CA TYR A 72 4.41 18.78 -19.42
C TYR A 72 4.42 19.36 -18.00
N LYS A 73 3.31 19.33 -17.27
CA LYS A 73 3.42 19.52 -15.81
C LYS A 73 4.29 18.37 -15.28
N PRO A 74 5.48 18.63 -14.70
CA PRO A 74 6.18 17.59 -13.97
C PRO A 74 5.19 17.06 -12.94
N MET A 75 4.99 15.73 -12.92
CA MET A 75 4.14 15.10 -11.90
C MET A 75 4.48 15.74 -10.56
N ALA A 76 3.46 16.23 -9.85
CA ALA A 76 3.65 16.83 -8.54
C ALA A 76 4.56 15.90 -7.73
N VAL A 77 5.73 16.41 -7.32
CA VAL A 77 6.73 15.62 -6.60
C VAL A 77 5.97 14.95 -5.45
N PRO A 78 5.93 13.61 -5.38
CA PRO A 78 5.14 12.92 -4.37
C PRO A 78 5.57 13.43 -3.01
N THR A 79 4.64 14.04 -2.28
CA THR A 79 4.92 14.54 -0.94
C THR A 79 5.27 13.33 -0.09
N PRO A 80 6.51 13.21 0.40
CA PRO A 80 6.90 12.04 1.16
C PRO A 80 6.04 11.95 2.43
N PRO A 81 5.69 10.74 2.88
CA PRO A 81 4.97 10.57 4.13
C PRO A 81 5.72 11.27 5.27
N LYS A 82 5.00 11.96 6.15
CA LYS A 82 5.60 12.65 7.28
C LYS A 82 6.13 11.61 8.27
N LEU A 83 7.42 11.33 8.18
CA LEU A 83 8.13 10.46 9.10
C LEU A 83 8.42 11.20 10.42
N PRO A 84 8.53 10.48 11.55
CA PRO A 84 8.90 11.09 12.81
C PRO A 84 10.30 11.73 12.73
N ASP A 85 10.45 12.87 13.40
CA ASP A 85 11.73 13.54 13.56
C ASP A 85 12.46 12.92 14.76
N ILE A 86 13.57 12.26 14.47
CA ILE A 86 14.43 11.58 15.45
C ILE A 86 15.80 12.23 15.39
N GLU A 87 16.46 12.37 16.54
CA GLU A 87 17.83 12.86 16.60
C GLU A 87 18.78 11.95 15.79
N ALA A 88 19.67 12.56 15.02
CA ALA A 88 20.63 11.83 14.19
C ALA A 88 21.49 10.87 15.02
N GLY A 89 21.59 9.62 14.57
CA GLY A 89 22.32 8.55 15.25
C GLY A 89 21.51 7.80 16.31
N ARG A 90 20.26 8.18 16.59
CA ARG A 90 19.36 7.48 17.52
C ARG A 90 18.28 6.64 16.84
N GLU A 91 18.21 6.64 15.51
CA GLU A 91 17.15 5.99 14.73
C GLU A 91 17.08 4.49 15.02
N ARG A 92 18.23 3.79 15.05
CA ARG A 92 18.27 2.36 15.39
C ARG A 92 17.89 2.07 16.83
N ALA A 93 18.27 2.94 17.77
CA ALA A 93 17.87 2.80 19.17
C ALA A 93 16.34 2.97 19.33
N HIS A 94 15.76 3.93 18.63
CA HIS A 94 14.31 4.12 18.60
C HIS A 94 13.58 2.92 17.96
N LEU A 95 14.11 2.38 16.86
CA LEU A 95 13.57 1.18 16.24
C LEU A 95 13.60 -0.03 17.21
N ARG A 96 14.69 -0.22 17.97
CA ARG A 96 14.74 -1.26 19.03
C ARG A 96 13.64 -1.07 20.06
N GLU A 97 13.42 0.15 20.51
CA GLU A 97 12.34 0.46 21.46
C GLU A 97 10.95 0.13 20.88
N CYS A 98 10.69 0.47 19.62
CA CYS A 98 9.44 0.14 18.95
C CYS A 98 9.24 -1.39 18.82
N ILE A 99 10.29 -2.13 18.46
CA ILE A 99 10.25 -3.60 18.37
C ILE A 99 9.98 -4.22 19.75
N GLU A 100 10.67 -3.76 20.80
CA GLU A 100 10.42 -4.24 22.16
C GLU A 100 9.00 -3.93 22.63
N ARG A 101 8.48 -2.73 22.30
CA ARG A 101 7.10 -2.38 22.59
C ARG A 101 6.13 -3.33 21.89
N CYS A 102 6.36 -3.72 20.63
CA CYS A 102 5.56 -4.73 19.94
C CYS A 102 5.54 -6.08 20.67
N LYS A 103 6.69 -6.53 21.20
CA LYS A 103 6.77 -7.78 21.97
C LYS A 103 5.98 -7.68 23.29
N VAL A 104 6.12 -6.57 24.00
CA VAL A 104 5.39 -6.32 25.26
C VAL A 104 3.88 -6.20 25.00
N THR A 105 3.44 -5.49 23.97
CA THR A 105 2.01 -5.38 23.63
C THR A 105 1.42 -6.70 23.18
N LEU A 106 2.19 -7.53 22.46
CA LEU A 106 1.74 -8.87 22.06
C LEU A 106 1.46 -9.75 23.28
N THR A 107 2.40 -9.80 24.24
CA THR A 107 2.22 -10.58 25.47
C THR A 107 1.04 -10.07 26.32
N ALA A 108 0.84 -8.76 26.38
CA ALA A 108 -0.33 -8.17 27.05
C ALA A 108 -1.65 -8.53 26.35
N LEU A 109 -1.69 -8.53 25.01
CA LEU A 109 -2.85 -8.94 24.23
C LEU A 109 -3.19 -10.42 24.45
N GLU A 110 -2.18 -11.29 24.46
CA GLU A 110 -2.37 -12.71 24.74
C GLU A 110 -2.92 -12.94 26.15
N ALA A 111 -2.36 -12.25 27.15
CA ALA A 111 -2.86 -12.31 28.52
C ALA A 111 -4.32 -11.83 28.63
N ALA A 112 -4.67 -10.73 27.96
CA ALA A 112 -6.04 -10.22 27.92
C ALA A 112 -7.00 -11.23 27.28
N LYS A 113 -6.61 -11.87 26.17
CA LYS A 113 -7.41 -12.91 25.51
C LYS A 113 -7.66 -14.10 26.44
N VAL A 114 -6.62 -14.60 27.09
CA VAL A 114 -6.74 -15.72 28.04
C VAL A 114 -7.63 -15.35 29.23
N ALA A 115 -7.52 -14.13 29.76
CA ALA A 115 -8.39 -13.65 30.83
C ALA A 115 -9.86 -13.57 30.39
N ALA A 116 -10.11 -13.06 29.18
CA ALA A 116 -11.45 -13.00 28.61
C ALA A 116 -12.07 -14.39 28.39
N GLU A 117 -11.30 -15.36 27.89
CA GLU A 117 -11.80 -16.74 27.74
C GLU A 117 -12.17 -17.36 29.10
N ARG A 118 -11.29 -17.24 30.11
CA ARG A 118 -11.57 -17.74 31.46
C ARG A 118 -12.80 -17.08 32.07
N ALA A 119 -13.03 -15.79 31.81
CA ALA A 119 -14.23 -15.11 32.26
C ALA A 119 -15.49 -15.66 31.59
N ARG A 120 -15.45 -15.96 30.28
CA ARG A 120 -16.57 -16.61 29.57
C ARG A 120 -16.86 -18.00 30.09
N GLU A 121 -15.84 -18.80 30.37
CA GLU A 121 -15.98 -20.11 31.02
C GLU A 121 -16.64 -19.98 32.40
N HIS A 122 -16.22 -18.98 33.18
CA HIS A 122 -16.83 -18.69 34.48
C HIS A 122 -18.31 -18.28 34.37
N LEU A 123 -18.63 -17.39 33.42
CA LEU A 123 -20.01 -16.97 33.15
C LEU A 123 -20.89 -18.17 32.75
N ALA A 124 -20.42 -19.04 31.86
CA ALA A 124 -21.13 -20.26 31.48
C ALA A 124 -21.37 -21.18 32.71
N GLY A 125 -20.40 -21.27 33.61
CA GLY A 125 -20.55 -21.97 34.89
C GLY A 125 -21.64 -21.36 35.77
N CYS A 126 -21.68 -20.03 35.90
CA CYS A 126 -22.71 -19.31 36.65
C CYS A 126 -24.11 -19.50 36.03
N GLU A 127 -24.22 -19.47 34.69
CA GLU A 127 -25.49 -19.71 33.98
C GLU A 127 -26.00 -21.14 34.17
N ALA A 128 -25.10 -22.14 34.13
CA ALA A 128 -25.44 -23.52 34.41
C ALA A 128 -25.89 -23.71 35.86
N GLU A 129 -25.21 -23.08 36.82
CA GLU A 129 -25.61 -23.10 38.24
C GLU A 129 -27.00 -22.47 38.43
N LEU A 130 -27.24 -21.29 37.84
CA LEU A 130 -28.52 -20.61 37.92
C LEU A 130 -29.65 -21.46 37.32
N THR A 131 -29.40 -22.10 36.18
CA THR A 131 -30.36 -23.01 35.54
C THR A 131 -30.71 -24.18 36.44
N ARG A 132 -29.70 -24.80 37.08
CA ARG A 132 -29.89 -25.90 38.02
C ARG A 132 -30.67 -25.47 39.26
N LEU A 133 -30.36 -24.30 39.83
CA LEU A 133 -31.05 -23.78 41.02
C LEU A 133 -32.50 -23.40 40.73
N ARG A 134 -32.79 -22.80 39.56
CA ARG A 134 -34.16 -22.52 39.11
C ARG A 134 -34.97 -23.80 38.94
N ALA A 135 -34.38 -24.84 38.34
CA ALA A 135 -35.05 -26.12 38.19
C ALA A 135 -35.35 -26.78 39.55
N ALA A 136 -34.41 -26.69 40.51
CA ALA A 136 -34.59 -27.19 41.87
C ALA A 136 -35.69 -26.44 42.63
N ASP A 137 -35.72 -25.10 42.55
CA ASP A 137 -36.76 -24.25 43.17
C ASP A 137 -38.16 -24.57 42.63
N VAL A 138 -38.30 -24.74 41.31
CA VAL A 138 -39.58 -25.15 40.69
C VAL A 138 -40.01 -26.56 41.15
N ALA A 139 -39.08 -27.51 41.22
CA ALA A 139 -39.39 -28.86 41.69
C ALA A 139 -39.77 -28.89 43.17
N GLU A 140 -39.09 -28.10 44.01
CA GLU A 140 -39.35 -28.03 45.44
C GLU A 140 -40.68 -27.33 45.75
N THR A 141 -40.99 -26.24 45.04
CA THR A 141 -42.29 -25.56 45.15
C THR A 141 -43.45 -26.44 44.68
N ALA A 142 -43.28 -27.19 43.59
CA ALA A 142 -44.27 -28.17 43.14
C ALA A 142 -44.48 -29.30 44.16
N SER A 143 -43.40 -29.84 44.74
CA SER A 143 -43.47 -30.87 45.79
C SER A 143 -44.16 -30.35 47.05
N ALA A 144 -43.80 -29.13 47.51
CA ALA A 144 -44.43 -28.50 48.65
C ALA A 144 -45.92 -28.22 48.40
N GLY A 145 -46.29 -27.80 47.19
CA GLY A 145 -47.68 -27.62 46.77
C GLY A 145 -48.48 -28.93 46.79
N ALA A 146 -47.91 -30.02 46.29
CA ALA A 146 -48.53 -31.34 46.34
C ALA A 146 -48.73 -31.83 47.79
N GLN A 147 -47.70 -31.68 48.64
CA GLN A 147 -47.78 -32.04 50.05
C GLN A 147 -48.84 -31.21 50.80
N LEU A 148 -48.94 -29.91 50.51
CA LEU A 148 -49.97 -29.04 51.08
C LEU A 148 -51.37 -29.47 50.64
N ALA A 149 -51.56 -29.74 49.35
CA ALA A 149 -52.84 -30.19 48.80
C ALA A 149 -53.30 -31.52 49.41
N ASP A 150 -52.39 -32.48 49.60
CA ASP A 150 -52.72 -33.77 50.19
C ASP A 150 -53.06 -33.66 51.69
N ARG A 151 -52.38 -32.78 52.44
CA ARG A 151 -52.73 -32.49 53.84
C ARG A 151 -54.09 -31.80 53.98
N LEU A 152 -54.39 -30.86 53.08
CA LEU A 152 -55.70 -30.20 53.04
C LEU A 152 -56.82 -31.21 52.78
N LYS A 153 -56.64 -32.13 51.81
CA LYS A 153 -57.59 -33.23 51.58
C LYS A 153 -57.76 -34.13 52.81
N ALA A 154 -56.69 -34.35 53.57
CA ALA A 154 -56.71 -35.17 54.79
C ALA A 154 -57.27 -34.45 56.02
N GLY A 155 -57.71 -33.18 55.91
CA GLY A 155 -58.24 -32.39 57.03
C GLY A 155 -57.18 -32.00 58.07
N GLN A 156 -55.89 -32.05 57.72
CA GLN A 156 -54.78 -31.71 58.61
C GLN A 156 -54.39 -30.25 58.48
N ALA A 157 -53.93 -29.64 59.57
CA ALA A 157 -53.41 -28.27 59.56
C ALA A 157 -52.13 -28.16 58.72
N ALA A 158 -51.97 -27.03 58.03
CA ALA A 158 -50.74 -26.74 57.29
C ALA A 158 -49.54 -26.64 58.24
N PRO A 159 -48.34 -27.11 57.83
CA PRO A 159 -47.13 -26.92 58.63
C PRO A 159 -46.80 -25.42 58.76
N PRO A 160 -46.19 -24.99 59.87
CA PRO A 160 -45.95 -23.57 60.18
C PRO A 160 -44.96 -22.89 59.23
N GLU A 161 -44.17 -23.64 58.45
CA GLU A 161 -43.40 -23.12 57.32
C GLU A 161 -42.97 -24.32 56.44
N PRO A 162 -43.13 -24.26 55.11
CA PRO A 162 -42.46 -25.21 54.24
C PRO A 162 -40.95 -24.94 54.35
N LYS A 163 -40.19 -25.88 54.91
CA LYS A 163 -38.72 -25.84 54.90
C LYS A 163 -38.21 -26.06 53.48
N LEU A 164 -38.35 -25.05 52.63
CA LEU A 164 -37.74 -25.01 51.31
C LEU A 164 -36.23 -24.89 51.52
N ARG A 165 -35.52 -25.97 51.21
CA ARG A 165 -34.08 -26.15 51.40
C ARG A 165 -33.28 -25.46 50.28
N THR A 166 -33.92 -25.20 49.15
CA THR A 166 -33.42 -24.39 48.03
C THR A 166 -34.32 -23.17 47.85
N GLY A 167 -34.10 -22.13 48.66
CA GLY A 167 -34.96 -20.95 48.66
C GLY A 167 -34.65 -19.96 47.53
N ARG A 168 -35.64 -19.10 47.23
CA ARG A 168 -35.55 -17.91 46.36
C ARG A 168 -34.29 -17.06 46.58
N ALA A 169 -33.75 -17.01 47.80
CA ALA A 169 -32.52 -16.31 48.12
C ALA A 169 -31.28 -16.90 47.41
N ALA A 170 -31.19 -18.23 47.25
CA ALA A 170 -30.08 -18.87 46.54
C ALA A 170 -30.15 -18.61 45.03
N VAL A 171 -31.36 -18.53 44.47
CA VAL A 171 -31.56 -18.11 43.06
C VAL A 171 -31.14 -16.66 42.87
N LEU A 172 -31.56 -15.75 43.75
CA LEU A 172 -31.17 -14.33 43.69
C LEU A 172 -29.66 -14.13 43.83
N ASP A 173 -29.00 -14.88 44.71
CA ASP A 173 -27.53 -14.85 44.84
C ASP A 173 -26.83 -15.34 43.58
N ALA A 174 -27.31 -16.43 42.98
CA ALA A 174 -26.78 -16.93 41.71
C ALA A 174 -27.02 -15.96 40.54
N GLU A 175 -28.16 -15.25 40.52
CA GLU A 175 -28.43 -14.18 39.55
C GLU A 175 -27.43 -13.03 39.70
N ALA A 176 -27.18 -12.58 40.93
CA ALA A 176 -26.21 -11.53 41.22
C ALA A 176 -24.79 -11.95 40.82
N ARG A 177 -24.37 -13.20 41.10
CA ARG A 177 -23.08 -13.74 40.66
C ARG A 177 -22.97 -13.80 39.14
N ARG A 178 -24.03 -14.21 38.44
CA ARG A 178 -24.09 -14.19 36.98
C ARG A 178 -24.00 -12.76 36.43
N ASP A 179 -24.72 -11.79 37.01
CA ASP A 179 -24.63 -10.38 36.58
C ASP A 179 -23.22 -9.80 36.77
N ALA A 180 -22.58 -10.11 37.91
CA ALA A 180 -21.20 -9.71 38.15
C ALA A 180 -20.24 -10.36 37.15
N ALA A 181 -20.43 -11.65 36.83
CA ALA A 181 -19.64 -12.36 35.81
C ALA A 181 -19.87 -11.79 34.41
N LEU A 182 -21.09 -11.40 34.07
CA LEU A 182 -21.42 -10.75 32.80
C LEU A 182 -20.69 -9.40 32.68
N GLY A 183 -20.77 -8.56 33.71
CA GLY A 183 -20.05 -7.28 33.74
C GLY A 183 -18.52 -7.45 33.66
N ALA A 184 -17.97 -8.49 34.31
CA ALA A 184 -16.55 -8.81 34.19
C ALA A 184 -16.17 -9.26 32.76
N CYS A 185 -17.00 -10.06 32.10
CA CYS A 185 -16.81 -10.43 30.69
C CYS A 185 -16.82 -9.22 29.75
N GLU A 186 -17.73 -8.27 29.96
CA GLU A 186 -17.80 -7.04 29.17
C GLU A 186 -16.53 -6.19 29.33
N LEU A 187 -16.07 -6.00 30.57
CA LEU A 187 -14.83 -5.25 30.86
C LEU A 187 -13.61 -5.93 30.22
N LEU A 188 -13.45 -7.23 30.39
CA LEU A 188 -12.34 -7.97 29.79
C LEU A 188 -12.42 -8.00 28.26
N GLY A 189 -13.63 -7.98 27.68
CA GLY A 189 -13.83 -7.80 26.24
C GLY A 189 -13.37 -6.42 25.75
N ALA A 190 -13.63 -5.36 26.53
CA ALA A 190 -13.13 -4.04 26.25
C ALA A 190 -11.59 -3.97 26.33
N ASP A 191 -10.98 -4.64 27.33
CA ASP A 191 -9.53 -4.72 27.48
C ASP A 191 -8.87 -5.43 26.29
N VAL A 192 -9.45 -6.53 25.79
CA VAL A 192 -8.96 -7.21 24.57
C VAL A 192 -9.02 -6.26 23.37
N THR A 193 -10.09 -5.48 23.24
CA THR A 193 -10.23 -4.51 22.15
C THR A 193 -9.18 -3.39 22.26
N ALA A 194 -8.95 -2.86 23.46
CA ALA A 194 -7.94 -1.85 23.72
C ALA A 194 -6.51 -2.37 23.46
N ALA A 195 -6.21 -3.59 23.92
CA ALA A 195 -4.93 -4.25 23.68
C ALA A 195 -4.69 -4.54 22.19
N THR A 196 -5.75 -4.88 21.44
CA THR A 196 -5.66 -5.11 19.99
C THR A 196 -5.28 -3.82 19.26
N LYS A 197 -5.97 -2.70 19.58
CA LYS A 197 -5.63 -1.38 19.04
C LYS A 197 -4.20 -0.93 19.41
N ALA A 198 -3.78 -1.20 20.64
CA ALA A 198 -2.42 -0.90 21.09
C ALA A 198 -1.36 -1.68 20.29
N MET A 199 -1.65 -2.95 19.97
CA MET A 199 -0.77 -3.77 19.14
C MET A 199 -0.69 -3.26 17.69
N GLU A 200 -1.82 -2.87 17.11
CA GLU A 200 -1.87 -2.27 15.77
C GLU A 200 -1.06 -0.97 15.71
N GLN A 201 -1.20 -0.11 16.73
CA GLN A 201 -0.43 1.13 16.82
C GLN A 201 1.07 0.85 17.00
N ALA A 202 1.44 -0.10 17.87
CA ALA A 202 2.84 -0.46 18.07
C ALA A 202 3.49 -0.98 16.77
N ALA A 203 2.77 -1.82 16.01
CA ALA A 203 3.23 -2.33 14.73
C ALA A 203 3.40 -1.22 13.68
N HIS A 204 2.44 -0.29 13.61
CA HIS A 204 2.52 0.87 12.72
C HIS A 204 3.72 1.76 13.05
N ASP A 205 3.94 2.03 14.34
CA ASP A 205 5.08 2.84 14.77
C ASP A 205 6.43 2.16 14.48
N ALA A 206 6.52 0.83 14.64
CA ALA A 206 7.72 0.08 14.25
C ALA A 206 7.98 0.17 12.74
N GLN A 207 6.94 0.16 11.92
CA GLN A 207 7.05 0.37 10.48
C GLN A 207 7.59 1.77 10.15
N LEU A 208 7.07 2.82 10.80
CA LEU A 208 7.57 4.19 10.61
C LEU A 208 9.01 4.35 11.10
N ALA A 209 9.38 3.71 12.21
CA ALA A 209 10.74 3.73 12.72
C ALA A 209 11.73 3.07 11.76
N ALA A 210 11.35 1.96 11.12
CA ALA A 210 12.17 1.31 10.08
C ALA A 210 12.38 2.24 8.88
N ASP A 211 11.33 2.94 8.45
CA ASP A 211 11.43 3.92 7.36
C ASP A 211 12.35 5.10 7.72
N VAL A 212 12.39 5.52 8.98
CA VAL A 212 13.32 6.55 9.45
C VAL A 212 14.77 6.08 9.39
N VAL A 213 15.07 4.83 9.78
CA VAL A 213 16.41 4.25 9.65
C VAL A 213 16.84 4.20 8.18
N MET A 214 15.96 3.72 7.29
CA MET A 214 16.26 3.71 5.85
C MET A 214 16.50 5.13 5.32
N ARG A 215 15.69 6.11 5.73
CA ARG A 215 15.87 7.51 5.34
C ARG A 215 17.23 8.05 5.79
N SER A 216 17.63 7.84 7.04
CA SER A 216 18.91 8.38 7.55
C SER A 216 20.10 7.74 6.82
N GLU A 217 20.04 6.45 6.54
CA GLU A 217 21.05 5.72 5.78
C GLU A 217 21.14 6.14 4.31
N LEU A 218 20.00 6.43 3.67
CA LEU A 218 19.98 6.99 2.32
C LEU A 218 20.53 8.41 2.30
N GLN A 219 20.20 9.23 3.31
CA GLN A 219 20.72 10.58 3.44
C GLN A 219 22.25 10.58 3.60
N GLN A 220 22.80 9.66 4.40
CA GLN A 220 24.25 9.47 4.53
C GLN A 220 24.91 9.10 3.19
N ARG A 221 24.29 8.20 2.41
CA ARG A 221 24.78 7.81 1.08
C ARG A 221 24.69 8.97 0.08
N ILE A 222 23.67 9.81 0.16
CA ILE A 222 23.55 11.05 -0.63
C ILE A 222 24.70 12.00 -0.30
N GLU A 223 25.00 12.21 0.99
CA GLU A 223 26.11 13.06 1.43
C GLU A 223 27.47 12.52 0.96
N GLN A 224 27.68 11.20 1.04
CA GLN A 224 28.87 10.56 0.48
C GLN A 224 28.99 10.76 -1.03
N LEU A 225 27.89 10.65 -1.77
CA LEU A 225 27.88 10.88 -3.22
C LEU A 225 28.21 12.35 -3.56
N VAL A 226 27.70 13.30 -2.78
CA VAL A 226 28.04 14.72 -2.92
C VAL A 226 29.53 14.95 -2.65
N ALA A 227 30.07 14.40 -1.56
CA ALA A 227 31.49 14.51 -1.23
C ALA A 227 32.40 13.87 -2.30
N LEU A 228 32.01 12.72 -2.84
CA LEU A 228 32.74 12.08 -3.94
C LEU A 228 32.73 12.95 -5.21
N ARG A 229 31.59 13.57 -5.53
CA ARG A 229 31.51 14.52 -6.65
C ARG A 229 32.45 15.70 -6.46
N GLU A 230 32.53 16.26 -5.25
CA GLU A 230 33.46 17.34 -4.93
C GLU A 230 34.93 16.93 -5.11
N GLN A 231 35.29 15.67 -4.81
CA GLN A 231 36.63 15.12 -5.02
C GLN A 231 36.95 14.86 -6.50
N MET A 232 35.95 14.43 -7.28
CA MET A 232 36.12 14.14 -8.71
C MET A 232 36.33 15.40 -9.56
N VAL A 233 35.68 16.51 -9.21
CA VAL A 233 35.76 17.78 -9.97
C VAL A 233 37.21 18.27 -10.20
N PRO A 234 38.06 18.42 -9.17
CA PRO A 234 39.44 18.90 -9.37
C PRO A 234 40.30 17.89 -10.14
N LEU A 235 40.10 16.58 -9.94
CA LEU A 235 40.81 15.54 -10.69
C LEU A 235 40.50 15.62 -12.18
N ARG A 236 39.21 15.76 -12.52
CA ARG A 236 38.74 15.95 -13.88
C ARG A 236 39.33 17.22 -14.52
N GLN A 237 39.26 18.35 -13.82
CA GLN A 237 39.83 19.63 -14.29
C GLN A 237 41.33 19.50 -14.58
N PHE A 238 42.09 18.83 -13.72
CA PHE A 238 43.52 18.64 -13.92
C PHE A 238 43.85 17.82 -15.18
N ILE A 239 43.09 16.75 -15.45
CA ILE A 239 43.25 15.93 -16.67
C ILE A 239 42.88 16.75 -17.92
N ASP A 240 41.77 17.49 -17.88
CA ASP A 240 41.34 18.36 -18.97
C ASP A 240 42.39 19.44 -19.28
N ASP A 241 42.97 20.07 -18.26
CA ASP A 241 44.04 21.06 -18.40
C ASP A 241 45.34 20.44 -18.93
N ALA A 242 45.72 19.24 -18.46
CA ALA A 242 46.89 18.52 -18.97
C ALA A 242 46.75 18.19 -20.46
N LEU A 243 45.57 17.76 -20.90
CA LEU A 243 45.26 17.55 -22.32
C LEU A 243 45.35 18.85 -23.13
N ARG A 244 44.82 19.95 -22.59
CA ARG A 244 44.86 21.27 -23.24
C ARG A 244 46.27 21.82 -23.37
N CYS A 245 47.14 21.53 -22.41
CA CYS A 245 48.56 21.90 -22.43
C CYS A 245 49.42 20.94 -23.27
N GLY A 246 48.85 19.90 -23.88
CA GLY A 246 49.58 18.96 -24.74
C GLY A 246 50.52 18.03 -23.97
N MET A 247 50.20 17.74 -22.71
CA MET A 247 51.00 16.81 -21.90
C MET A 247 50.97 15.40 -22.52
N PRO A 248 52.11 14.68 -22.57
CA PRO A 248 52.18 13.34 -23.13
C PRO A 248 51.59 12.32 -22.15
N ILE A 249 50.27 12.25 -22.07
CA ILE A 249 49.51 11.28 -21.28
C ILE A 249 48.81 10.26 -22.18
N ASP A 250 48.38 9.14 -21.60
CA ASP A 250 47.52 8.17 -22.29
C ASP A 250 46.12 8.77 -22.52
N ILE A 251 45.89 9.24 -23.74
CA ILE A 251 44.63 9.89 -24.15
C ILE A 251 43.45 8.91 -24.06
N SER A 252 43.65 7.61 -24.28
CA SER A 252 42.58 6.63 -24.21
C SER A 252 42.11 6.44 -22.78
N ALA A 253 43.05 6.22 -21.86
CA ALA A 253 42.75 6.08 -20.43
C ALA A 253 42.18 7.37 -19.83
N ALA A 254 42.69 8.54 -20.24
CA ALA A 254 42.16 9.84 -19.82
C ALA A 254 40.71 10.04 -20.27
N ARG A 255 40.38 9.70 -21.53
CA ARG A 255 39.01 9.78 -22.04
C ARG A 255 38.06 8.84 -21.31
N GLU A 256 38.48 7.62 -21.03
CA GLU A 256 37.69 6.64 -20.27
C GLU A 256 37.41 7.15 -18.83
N ALA A 257 38.41 7.69 -18.14
CA ALA A 257 38.26 8.24 -16.79
C ALA A 257 37.34 9.48 -16.72
N LEU A 258 37.22 10.23 -17.82
CA LEU A 258 36.36 11.41 -17.93
C LEU A 258 34.90 11.07 -18.26
N VAL A 259 34.62 9.84 -18.69
CA VAL A 259 33.26 9.33 -18.91
C VAL A 259 32.64 9.06 -17.54
N ILE A 260 31.68 9.89 -17.15
CA ILE A 260 30.79 9.56 -16.04
C ILE A 260 29.89 8.44 -16.58
N PRO A 261 29.85 7.24 -15.95
CA PRO A 261 28.91 6.21 -16.35
C PRO A 261 27.50 6.80 -16.40
N ASP A 262 26.74 6.53 -17.46
CA ASP A 262 25.35 6.95 -17.54
C ASP A 262 24.56 6.22 -16.44
N LEU A 263 24.54 6.82 -15.26
CA LEU A 263 23.70 6.42 -14.13
C LEU A 263 22.27 6.83 -14.52
N HIS A 264 21.64 5.98 -15.32
CA HIS A 264 20.26 6.15 -15.72
C HIS A 264 19.38 6.15 -14.45
N TRP A 265 18.36 7.01 -14.45
CA TRP A 265 17.28 6.98 -13.47
C TRP A 265 16.36 5.78 -13.74
N SER A 266 16.92 4.59 -13.88
CA SER A 266 16.17 3.35 -13.95
C SER A 266 16.63 2.53 -12.75
N GLY A 267 15.79 2.46 -11.73
CA GLY A 267 16.05 1.62 -10.57
C GLY A 267 16.29 0.18 -11.04
N ASP A 268 17.37 -0.41 -10.55
CA ASP A 268 17.64 -1.83 -10.75
C ASP A 268 16.60 -2.63 -9.95
N GLN A 269 15.97 -3.61 -10.60
CA GLN A 269 14.96 -4.47 -9.99
C GLN A 269 15.54 -5.20 -8.77
N ASP A 270 16.81 -5.60 -8.84
CA ASP A 270 17.50 -6.28 -7.75
C ASP A 270 17.68 -5.35 -6.54
N MET A 271 18.02 -4.08 -6.77
CA MET A 271 18.11 -3.07 -5.71
C MET A 271 16.76 -2.76 -5.08
N HIS A 272 15.70 -2.72 -5.88
CA HIS A 272 14.34 -2.55 -5.36
C HIS A 272 13.95 -3.72 -4.42
N VAL A 273 14.22 -4.96 -4.83
CA VAL A 273 13.96 -6.15 -4.00
C VAL A 273 14.80 -6.11 -2.71
N ARG A 274 16.09 -5.77 -2.79
CA ARG A 274 16.95 -5.64 -1.60
C ARG A 274 16.44 -4.60 -0.62
N LEU A 275 15.99 -3.44 -1.10
CA LEU A 275 15.41 -2.39 -0.25
C LEU A 275 14.12 -2.86 0.43
N HIS A 276 13.28 -3.61 -0.29
CA HIS A 276 12.08 -4.21 0.28
C HIS A 276 12.43 -5.24 1.37
N ASN A 277 13.34 -6.17 1.08
CA ASN A 277 13.81 -7.18 2.03
C ASN A 277 14.43 -6.53 3.27
N TYR A 278 15.23 -5.47 3.08
CA TYR A 278 15.82 -4.71 4.16
C TYR A 278 14.78 -4.08 5.08
N ARG A 279 13.75 -3.46 4.49
CA ARG A 279 12.65 -2.85 5.22
C ARG A 279 11.92 -3.87 6.09
N GLU A 280 11.65 -5.05 5.55
CA GLU A 280 11.01 -6.14 6.31
C GLU A 280 11.92 -6.67 7.41
N ALA A 281 13.23 -6.85 7.13
CA ALA A 281 14.19 -7.31 8.11
C ALA A 281 14.36 -6.33 9.28
N LEU A 282 14.39 -5.02 9.00
CA LEU A 282 14.47 -3.96 10.02
C LEU A 282 13.28 -3.98 11.00
N ARG A 283 12.10 -4.42 10.58
CA ARG A 283 10.94 -4.54 11.47
C ARG A 283 11.10 -5.65 12.51
N GLN A 284 11.96 -6.62 12.25
CA GLN A 284 12.22 -7.75 13.14
C GLN A 284 13.47 -7.51 14.00
N ASP A 285 14.50 -6.92 13.39
CA ASP A 285 15.79 -6.67 14.04
C ASP A 285 16.37 -5.33 13.56
N ALA A 286 16.57 -4.43 14.52
CA ALA A 286 17.09 -3.09 14.28
C ALA A 286 18.58 -3.04 13.93
N ASP A 287 19.32 -4.13 14.11
CA ASP A 287 20.77 -4.21 13.87
C ASP A 287 21.14 -4.80 12.51
N VAL A 288 20.13 -5.19 11.71
CA VAL A 288 20.30 -5.69 10.34
C VAL A 288 21.01 -4.66 9.46
N GLN A 289 21.87 -5.13 8.56
CA GLN A 289 22.56 -4.31 7.56
C GLN A 289 21.94 -4.52 6.17
N PHE A 290 21.99 -3.47 5.36
CA PHE A 290 21.47 -3.49 3.98
C PHE A 290 22.28 -4.43 3.07
N GLU A 291 23.57 -4.52 3.36
CA GLU A 291 24.58 -5.26 2.62
C GLU A 291 24.32 -6.77 2.65
N ASP A 292 23.67 -7.25 3.71
CA ASP A 292 23.35 -8.66 3.92
C ASP A 292 22.03 -9.11 3.25
N GLN A 293 21.29 -8.19 2.62
CA GLN A 293 19.96 -8.49 2.09
C GLN A 293 20.00 -9.18 0.73
N PRO A 294 19.25 -10.28 0.56
CA PRO A 294 19.23 -11.04 -0.68
C PRO A 294 18.55 -10.25 -1.80
N THR A 295 18.97 -10.50 -3.03
CA THR A 295 18.34 -9.99 -4.27
C THR A 295 17.06 -10.75 -4.65
N GLU A 296 16.78 -11.89 -4.01
CA GLU A 296 15.56 -12.67 -4.20
C GLU A 296 14.50 -12.32 -3.15
N VAL A 297 13.23 -12.27 -3.57
CA VAL A 297 12.10 -12.12 -2.64
C VAL A 297 11.90 -13.46 -1.93
N LYS A 298 12.10 -13.51 -0.60
CA LYS A 298 11.68 -14.68 0.17
C LYS A 298 10.15 -14.73 0.15
N GLN A 299 9.60 -15.76 -0.49
CA GLN A 299 8.16 -16.09 -0.46
C GLN A 299 7.75 -16.62 0.91
#